data_AF-A0AA39LPC9-F1
#
_entry.id   AF-A0AA39LPC9-F1
#
_cell.length_a   1.000
_cell.length_b   1.000
_cell.length_c   1.000
_cell.angle_alpha   90.00
_cell.angle_beta   90.00
_cell.angle_gamma   90.00
#
_symmetry.space_group_name_H-M   'P 1'
#
loop_
_entity.id
_entity.type
_entity.pdbx_description
1 polymer ?
#
loop_
_entity_poly.entity_id
_entity_poly.type
_entity_poly.pdbx_seq_one_letter_code
_entity_poly.pdbx_strand_id
1 'polypeptide(L)'
;MADKQKKSAGRSVASKALTIQEYKRRLRDNIKSLNDNFVHILESAKITSDESALKSTSGRMTEYYTVKNEMMTRAALMVRAADELTKLNNDLKEFLILCDFNFLSYAIENAQDKCELKTQEGTQKWNNVRVEVNKMISDIEFLMNNC
;
A
#
# COMPACT_ATOMS: atom_id res chain seq x y z
N MET A 1 -25.95 -13.38 2.47
CA MET A 1 -24.90 -12.65 1.73
C MET A 1 -23.81 -12.06 2.65
N ALA A 2 -24.15 -11.58 3.85
CA ALA A 2 -23.20 -11.05 4.84
C ALA A 2 -22.03 -12.00 5.22
N ASP A 3 -22.26 -13.31 5.28
CA ASP A 3 -21.24 -14.29 5.69
C ASP A 3 -20.12 -14.51 4.64
N LYS A 4 -20.45 -14.34 3.34
CA LYS A 4 -19.46 -14.39 2.25
C LYS A 4 -18.58 -13.12 2.23
N GLN A 5 -19.16 -11.95 2.53
CA GLN A 5 -18.40 -10.69 2.65
C GLN A 5 -17.43 -10.71 3.85
N LYS A 6 -17.83 -11.28 4.99
CA LYS A 6 -16.96 -11.40 6.19
C LYS A 6 -15.75 -12.32 5.96
N LYS A 7 -15.94 -13.46 5.27
CA LYS A 7 -14.84 -14.36 4.89
C LYS A 7 -13.90 -13.76 3.84
N SER A 8 -14.44 -12.99 2.89
CA SER A 8 -13.66 -12.25 1.87
C SER A 8 -12.77 -11.18 2.52
N ALA A 9 -13.34 -10.38 3.43
CA ALA A 9 -12.62 -9.33 4.15
C ALA A 9 -11.47 -9.90 5.01
N GLY A 10 -11.69 -11.02 5.73
CA GLY A 10 -10.63 -11.67 6.53
C GLY A 10 -9.47 -12.20 5.68
N ARG A 11 -9.75 -12.73 4.49
CA ARG A 11 -8.73 -13.21 3.55
C ARG A 11 -7.92 -12.05 2.94
N SER A 12 -8.59 -10.92 2.65
CA SER A 12 -7.96 -9.67 2.21
C SER A 12 -7.03 -9.07 3.28
N VAL A 13 -7.44 -9.06 4.55
CA VAL A 13 -6.63 -8.55 5.67
C VAL A 13 -5.39 -9.41 5.91
N ALA A 14 -5.51 -10.74 5.87
CA ALA A 14 -4.36 -11.64 5.97
C ALA A 14 -3.36 -11.43 4.83
N SER A 15 -3.84 -11.23 3.59
CA SER A 15 -3.00 -10.90 2.45
C SER A 15 -2.25 -9.58 2.64
N LYS A 16 -2.93 -8.52 3.12
CA LYS A 16 -2.29 -7.23 3.41
C LYS A 16 -1.20 -7.33 4.47
N ALA A 17 -1.44 -8.08 5.53
CA ALA A 17 -0.46 -8.28 6.60
C ALA A 17 0.81 -8.98 6.08
N LEU A 18 0.65 -10.00 5.24
CA LEU A 18 1.76 -10.69 4.59
C LEU A 18 2.54 -9.78 3.64
N THR A 19 1.86 -8.97 2.84
CA THR A 19 2.51 -7.97 1.97
C THR A 19 3.33 -6.96 2.78
N ILE A 20 2.79 -6.44 3.88
CA ILE A 20 3.52 -5.51 4.76
C ILE A 20 4.74 -6.18 5.40
N GLN A 21 4.61 -7.44 5.81
CA GLN A 21 5.74 -8.20 6.37
C GLN A 21 6.85 -8.37 5.35
N GLU A 22 6.50 -8.68 4.09
CA GLU A 22 7.46 -8.79 3.00
C GLU A 22 8.15 -7.45 2.69
N TYR A 23 7.40 -6.34 2.68
CA TYR A 23 7.98 -5.00 2.51
C TYR A 23 8.97 -4.65 3.63
N LYS A 24 8.63 -4.96 4.89
CA LYS A 24 9.55 -4.77 6.02
C LYS A 24 10.82 -5.61 5.88
N ARG A 25 10.69 -6.86 5.40
CA ARG A 25 11.82 -7.75 5.15
C ARG A 25 12.72 -7.16 4.06
N ARG A 26 12.16 -6.82 2.89
CA ARG A 26 12.88 -6.21 1.77
C ARG A 26 13.61 -4.93 2.18
N LEU A 27 12.99 -4.06 2.97
CA LEU A 27 13.63 -2.85 3.49
C LEU A 27 14.88 -3.19 4.32
N ARG A 28 14.73 -4.08 5.30
CA ARG A 28 15.79 -4.47 6.22
C ARG A 28 16.97 -5.13 5.48
N ASP A 29 16.67 -6.06 4.58
CA ASP A 29 17.66 -6.84 3.85
C ASP A 29 18.49 -5.94 2.92
N ASN A 30 17.84 -5.01 2.21
CA ASN A 30 18.53 -4.09 1.31
C ASN A 30 19.34 -3.02 2.06
N ILE A 31 18.84 -2.47 3.17
CA ILE A 31 19.64 -1.56 4.03
C ILE A 31 20.85 -2.29 4.60
N LYS A 32 20.68 -3.53 5.08
CA LYS A 32 21.78 -4.35 5.57
C LYS A 32 22.82 -4.60 4.48
N SER A 33 22.39 -4.98 3.28
CA SER A 33 23.29 -5.17 2.12
C SER A 33 24.08 -3.90 1.80
N LEU A 34 23.46 -2.72 1.81
CA LEU A 34 24.15 -1.44 1.60
C LEU A 34 25.26 -1.22 2.63
N ASN A 35 24.92 -1.36 3.92
CA ASN A 35 25.85 -1.12 5.01
C ASN A 35 26.99 -2.13 5.04
N ASP A 36 26.69 -3.43 4.96
CA ASP A 36 27.69 -4.49 5.04
C ASP A 36 28.68 -4.38 3.87
N ASN A 37 28.21 -4.13 2.64
CA ASN A 37 29.10 -3.95 1.49
C ASN A 37 29.96 -2.68 1.61
N PHE A 38 29.40 -1.59 2.13
CA PHE A 38 30.15 -0.35 2.33
C PHE A 38 31.26 -0.52 3.38
N VAL A 39 30.96 -1.17 4.51
CA VAL A 39 31.94 -1.47 5.56
C VAL A 39 33.08 -2.31 4.99
N HIS A 40 32.79 -3.36 4.22
CA HIS A 40 33.84 -4.19 3.62
C HIS A 40 34.70 -3.45 2.58
N ILE A 41 34.12 -2.50 1.83
CA ILE A 41 34.90 -1.63 0.94
C ILE A 41 35.88 -0.79 1.76
N LEU A 42 35.43 -0.22 2.89
CA LEU A 42 36.30 0.57 3.78
C LEU A 42 37.42 -0.28 4.40
N GLU A 43 37.09 -1.49 4.85
CA GLU A 43 38.08 -2.44 5.38
C GLU A 43 39.13 -2.81 4.33
N SER A 44 38.71 -3.06 3.09
CA SER A 44 39.59 -3.42 1.98
C SER A 44 40.46 -2.24 1.50
N ALA A 45 39.97 -1.01 1.65
CA ALA A 45 40.69 0.21 1.27
C ALA A 45 41.73 0.65 2.32
N LYS A 46 41.74 0.02 3.51
CA LYS A 46 42.65 0.40 4.59
C LYS A 46 44.10 0.07 4.22
N ILE A 47 44.94 1.10 4.17
CA ILE A 47 46.38 0.93 3.91
C ILE A 47 47.06 0.47 5.19
N THR A 48 47.56 -0.77 5.20
CA THR A 48 48.41 -1.29 6.28
C THR A 48 49.86 -1.00 5.93
N SER A 49 50.54 -0.21 6.75
CA SER A 49 51.96 0.13 6.61
C SER A 49 52.86 -1.00 7.12
N ASP A 50 52.65 -2.22 6.66
CA ASP A 50 53.44 -3.38 7.05
C ASP A 50 54.59 -3.59 6.06
N GLU A 51 55.81 -3.32 6.52
CA GLU A 51 57.07 -3.37 5.77
C GLU A 51 57.36 -4.77 5.17
N SER A 52 56.71 -5.79 5.73
CA SER A 52 56.71 -7.20 5.29
C SER A 52 56.12 -7.40 3.89
N ALA A 53 55.23 -6.51 3.44
CA ALA A 53 54.53 -6.60 2.15
C ALA A 53 55.41 -6.22 0.93
N LEU A 54 56.60 -5.65 1.14
CA LEU A 54 57.45 -5.17 0.04
C LEU A 54 58.20 -6.27 -0.75
N LYS A 55 58.23 -7.53 -0.26
CA LYS A 55 59.20 -8.55 -0.73
C LYS A 55 58.70 -9.53 -1.81
N SER A 56 57.40 -9.59 -2.14
CA SER A 56 56.87 -10.52 -3.17
C SER A 56 56.14 -9.79 -4.29
N THR A 57 56.66 -9.78 -5.52
CA THR A 57 56.09 -8.96 -6.62
C THR A 57 54.95 -9.67 -7.36
N SER A 58 54.96 -11.00 -7.49
CA SER A 58 53.91 -11.76 -8.19
C SER A 58 52.65 -12.02 -7.35
N GLY A 59 52.79 -12.17 -6.02
CA GLY A 59 51.64 -12.26 -5.10
C GLY A 59 50.87 -10.95 -5.04
N ARG A 60 51.59 -9.81 -5.04
CA ARG A 60 51.02 -8.45 -4.99
C ARG A 60 50.10 -8.13 -6.15
N MET A 61 50.43 -8.53 -7.39
CA MET A 61 49.56 -8.26 -8.53
C MET A 61 48.25 -9.05 -8.45
N THR A 62 48.32 -10.32 -8.04
CA THR A 62 47.14 -11.19 -7.91
C THR A 62 46.24 -10.72 -6.77
N GLU A 63 46.82 -10.38 -5.61
CA GLU A 63 46.10 -9.81 -4.47
C GLU A 63 45.45 -8.47 -4.82
N TYR A 64 46.19 -7.58 -5.50
CA TYR A 64 45.66 -6.30 -5.96
C TYR A 64 44.42 -6.46 -6.85
N TYR A 65 44.50 -7.33 -7.87
CA TYR A 65 43.35 -7.56 -8.75
C TYR A 65 42.18 -8.23 -8.03
N THR A 66 42.47 -9.13 -7.08
CA THR A 66 41.44 -9.79 -6.27
C THR A 66 40.67 -8.76 -5.44
N VAL A 67 41.38 -7.94 -4.67
CA VAL A 67 40.78 -6.89 -3.83
C VAL A 67 40.04 -5.86 -4.69
N LYS A 68 40.64 -5.43 -5.80
CA LYS A 68 39.99 -4.50 -6.75
C LYS A 68 38.67 -5.06 -7.27
N ASN A 69 38.66 -6.31 -7.73
CA ASN A 69 37.45 -6.95 -8.27
C ASN A 69 36.38 -7.17 -7.19
N GLU A 70 36.79 -7.51 -5.98
CA GLU A 70 35.89 -7.63 -4.84
C GLU A 70 35.23 -6.27 -4.52
N MET A 71 36.01 -5.19 -4.39
CA MET A 71 35.49 -3.85 -4.13
C MET A 71 34.51 -3.39 -5.22
N MET A 72 34.83 -3.65 -6.50
CA MET A 72 33.93 -3.35 -7.62
C MET A 72 32.62 -4.14 -7.52
N THR A 73 32.69 -5.42 -7.17
CA THR A 73 31.51 -6.28 -7.01
C THR A 73 30.63 -5.80 -5.85
N ARG A 74 31.24 -5.43 -4.73
CA ARG A 74 30.53 -4.88 -3.57
C ARG A 74 29.82 -3.57 -3.90
N ALA A 75 30.48 -2.67 -4.63
CA ALA A 75 29.86 -1.43 -5.09
C ALA A 75 28.66 -1.71 -6.01
N ALA A 76 28.76 -2.69 -6.92
CA ALA A 76 27.64 -3.09 -7.76
C ALA A 76 26.47 -3.68 -6.94
N LEU A 77 26.74 -4.45 -5.89
CA LEU A 77 25.72 -4.96 -4.97
C LEU A 77 25.01 -3.84 -4.21
N MET A 78 25.73 -2.78 -3.82
CA MET A 78 25.13 -1.60 -3.22
C MET A 78 24.16 -0.90 -4.17
N VAL A 79 24.57 -0.67 -5.43
CA VAL A 79 23.70 -0.06 -6.44
C VAL A 79 22.44 -0.90 -6.66
N ARG A 80 22.59 -2.23 -6.74
CA ARG A 80 21.43 -3.13 -6.85
C ARG A 80 20.49 -3.01 -5.65
N ALA A 81 21.01 -2.95 -4.43
CA ALA A 81 20.18 -2.80 -3.23
C ALA A 81 19.44 -1.45 -3.21
N ALA A 82 20.06 -0.37 -3.71
CA ALA A 82 19.41 0.93 -3.88
C ALA A 82 18.27 0.90 -4.90
N ASP A 83 18.46 0.21 -6.04
CA ASP A 83 17.41 0.00 -7.03
C ASP A 83 16.23 -0.80 -6.44
N GLU A 84 16.51 -1.85 -5.66
CA GLU A 84 15.47 -2.64 -4.99
C GLU A 84 14.69 -1.82 -3.96
N LEU A 85 15.32 -0.88 -3.26
CA LEU A 85 14.63 0.08 -2.39
C LEU A 85 13.75 1.05 -3.19
N THR A 86 14.19 1.46 -4.37
CA THR A 86 13.39 2.32 -5.26
C THR A 86 12.15 1.58 -5.77
N LYS A 87 12.29 0.31 -6.15
CA LYS A 87 11.14 -0.56 -6.49
C LYS A 87 10.20 -0.72 -5.32
N LEU A 88 10.72 -1.01 -4.12
CA LEU A 88 9.92 -1.12 -2.89
C LEU A 88 9.11 0.16 -2.61
N ASN A 89 9.69 1.33 -2.84
CA ASN A 89 8.99 2.60 -2.70
C ASN A 89 7.82 2.74 -3.69
N ASN A 90 7.97 2.27 -4.92
CA ASN A 90 6.88 2.26 -5.89
C ASN A 90 5.79 1.26 -5.51
N ASP A 91 6.17 0.05 -5.07
CA ASP A 91 5.24 -0.99 -4.59
C ASP A 91 4.43 -0.50 -3.38
N LEU A 92 5.03 0.30 -2.50
CA LEU A 92 4.36 0.95 -1.37
C LEU A 92 3.33 1.98 -1.82
N LYS A 93 3.67 2.83 -2.80
CA LYS A 93 2.73 3.82 -3.35
C LYS A 93 1.53 3.12 -3.98
N GLU A 94 1.75 2.09 -4.78
CA GLU A 94 0.67 1.31 -5.38
C GLU A 94 -0.21 0.65 -4.31
N PHE A 95 0.40 0.01 -3.31
CA PHE A 95 -0.33 -0.59 -2.19
C PHE A 95 -1.22 0.41 -1.45
N LEU A 96 -0.71 1.62 -1.18
CA LEU A 96 -1.46 2.67 -0.48
C LEU A 96 -2.61 3.21 -1.33
N ILE A 97 -2.37 3.48 -2.62
CA ILE A 97 -3.41 3.93 -3.56
C ILE A 97 -4.53 2.90 -3.66
N LEU A 98 -4.19 1.61 -3.85
CA LEU A 98 -5.17 0.53 -3.96
C LEU A 98 -5.96 0.30 -2.66
N CYS A 99 -5.31 0.49 -1.50
CA CYS A 99 -6.01 0.41 -0.21
C CYS A 99 -7.01 1.54 -0.03
N ASP A 100 -6.69 2.75 -0.51
CA ASP A 100 -7.54 3.92 -0.38
C ASP A 100 -8.84 3.78 -1.18
N PHE A 101 -8.77 3.21 -2.39
CA PHE A 101 -9.97 2.95 -3.20
C PHE A 101 -10.98 2.01 -2.53
N ASN A 102 -10.51 1.02 -1.77
CA ASN A 102 -11.41 0.11 -1.04
C ASN A 102 -12.16 0.85 0.08
N PHE A 103 -11.46 1.72 0.81
CA PHE A 103 -12.08 2.55 1.84
C PHE A 103 -13.07 3.56 1.24
N LEU A 104 -12.66 4.22 0.15
CA LEU A 104 -13.51 5.17 -0.56
C LEU A 104 -14.77 4.51 -1.13
N SER A 105 -14.65 3.32 -1.71
CA SER A 105 -15.79 2.56 -2.23
C SER A 105 -16.80 2.24 -1.13
N TYR A 106 -16.33 1.79 0.03
CA TYR A 106 -17.18 1.52 1.19
C TYR A 106 -17.85 2.80 1.72
N ALA A 107 -17.12 3.92 1.76
CA ALA A 107 -17.67 5.20 2.19
C ALA A 107 -18.77 5.71 1.24
N ILE A 108 -18.56 5.55 -0.08
CA ILE A 108 -19.54 5.89 -1.12
C ILE A 108 -20.78 5.01 -0.99
N GLU A 109 -20.63 3.69 -0.86
CA GLU A 109 -21.74 2.75 -0.71
C GLU A 109 -22.59 3.10 0.52
N ASN A 110 -21.96 3.34 1.67
CA ASN A 110 -22.67 3.75 2.89
C ASN A 110 -23.36 5.13 2.75
N ALA A 111 -22.77 6.06 2.01
CA ALA A 111 -23.39 7.36 1.74
C ALA A 111 -24.61 7.21 0.80
N GLN A 112 -24.50 6.33 -0.20
CA GLN A 112 -25.59 5.99 -1.11
C GLN A 112 -26.77 5.36 -0.35
N ASP A 113 -26.51 4.35 0.49
CA ASP A 113 -27.53 3.69 1.30
C ASP A 113 -28.29 4.69 2.19
N LYS A 114 -27.57 5.61 2.85
CA LYS A 114 -28.18 6.67 3.67
C LYS A 114 -29.01 7.64 2.85
N CYS A 115 -28.57 7.97 1.64
CA CYS A 115 -29.28 8.86 0.73
C CYS A 115 -30.58 8.20 0.25
N GLU A 116 -30.52 6.93 -0.12
CA GLU A 116 -31.67 6.14 -0.57
C GLU A 116 -32.71 6.00 0.54
N LEU A 117 -32.26 5.75 1.78
CA LEU A 117 -33.14 5.69 2.95
C LEU A 117 -33.89 7.02 3.17
N LYS A 118 -33.16 8.15 3.15
CA LYS A 118 -33.79 9.49 3.27
C LYS A 118 -34.74 9.79 2.13
N THR A 119 -34.40 9.35 0.92
CA THR A 119 -35.25 9.52 -0.27
C THR A 119 -36.55 8.73 -0.13
N GLN A 120 -36.49 7.49 0.36
CA GLN A 120 -37.67 6.69 0.66
C GLN A 120 -38.54 7.34 1.74
N GLU A 121 -37.95 7.79 2.85
CA GLU A 121 -38.68 8.49 3.91
C GLU A 121 -39.38 9.76 3.40
N GLY A 122 -38.68 10.56 2.60
CA GLY A 122 -39.25 11.76 1.97
C GLY A 122 -40.40 11.43 1.02
N THR A 123 -40.22 10.41 0.18
CA THR A 123 -41.25 9.92 -0.75
C THR A 123 -42.48 9.42 -0.02
N GLN A 124 -42.29 8.68 1.09
CA GLN A 124 -43.40 8.19 1.90
C GLN A 124 -44.18 9.33 2.55
N LYS A 125 -43.50 10.33 3.10
CA LYS A 125 -44.15 11.53 3.65
C LYS A 125 -44.94 12.28 2.59
N TRP A 126 -44.36 12.49 1.41
CA TRP A 126 -45.03 13.16 0.31
C TRP A 126 -46.27 12.41 -0.17
N ASN A 127 -46.17 11.08 -0.28
CA ASN A 127 -47.32 10.23 -0.63
C ASN A 127 -48.45 10.34 0.39
N ASN A 128 -48.14 10.35 1.69
CA ASN A 128 -49.15 10.49 2.74
C ASN A 128 -49.89 11.82 2.62
N VAL A 129 -49.17 12.95 2.48
CA VAL A 129 -49.78 14.27 2.30
C VAL A 129 -50.64 14.31 1.04
N ARG A 130 -50.16 13.73 -0.07
CA ARG A 130 -50.93 13.66 -1.32
C ARG A 130 -52.25 12.91 -1.14
N VAL A 131 -52.24 11.80 -0.41
CA VAL A 131 -53.45 11.03 -0.09
C VAL A 131 -54.41 11.84 0.79
N GLU A 132 -53.90 12.54 1.81
CA GLU A 132 -54.73 13.39 2.69
C GLU A 132 -55.38 14.55 1.92
N VAL A 133 -54.64 15.23 1.05
CA VAL A 133 -55.17 16.32 0.21
C VAL A 133 -56.23 15.80 -0.75
N ASN A 134 -55.98 14.66 -1.42
CA ASN A 134 -56.97 14.06 -2.32
C ASN A 134 -58.25 13.68 -1.57
N LYS A 135 -58.13 13.15 -0.34
CA LYS A 135 -59.29 12.84 0.51
C LYS A 135 -60.09 14.10 0.83
N MET A 136 -59.42 15.19 1.23
CA MET A 136 -60.10 16.47 1.51
C MET A 136 -60.84 17.01 0.28
N ILE A 137 -60.25 16.91 -0.91
CA ILE A 137 -60.90 17.32 -2.17
C ILE A 137 -62.18 16.49 -2.39
N SER A 138 -62.09 15.16 -2.28
CA SER A 138 -63.26 14.28 -2.45
C SER A 138 -64.36 14.55 -1.42
N ASP A 139 -63.99 14.85 -0.17
CA ASP A 139 -64.96 15.21 0.88
C ASP A 139 -65.69 16.52 0.54
N ILE A 140 -64.97 17.53 0.02
CA ILE A 140 -65.56 18.80 -0.44
C ILE A 140 -66.48 18.59 -1.64
N GLU A 141 -66.05 17.82 -2.64
CA GLU A 141 -66.86 17.48 -3.81
C GLU A 141 -68.16 16.76 -3.41
N PHE A 142 -68.07 15.84 -2.45
CA PHE A 142 -69.24 15.15 -1.91
C PHE A 142 -70.22 16.12 -1.25
N LEU A 143 -69.73 17.04 -0.40
CA LEU A 143 -70.58 18.03 0.25
C LEU A 143 -71.24 18.98 -0.76
N MET A 144 -70.51 19.44 -1.77
CA MET A 144 -71.07 20.33 -2.80
C MET A 144 -72.14 19.67 -3.66
N ASN A 145 -72.02 18.37 -3.95
CA ASN A 145 -72.99 17.63 -4.77
C ASN A 145 -74.26 17.23 -4.00
N ASN A 146 -74.23 17.27 -2.66
CA ASN A 146 -75.35 16.89 -1.79
C ASN A 146 -75.96 18.09 -1.03
N CYS A 147 -75.52 19.31 -1.35
CA CYS A 147 -76.19 20.56 -0.98
C CYS A 147 -77.06 21.05 -2.16
#